data_AF-A0A438IVJ9-F1
#
_entry.id   AF-A0A438IVJ9-F1
#
_cell.length_a   1.000
_cell.length_b   1.000
_cell.length_c   1.000
_cell.angle_alpha   90.00
_cell.angle_beta   90.00
_cell.angle_gamma   90.00
#
_symmetry.space_group_name_H-M   'P 1'
#
loop_
_entity.id
_entity.type
_entity.pdbx_description
1 polymer ?
#
loop_
_entity_poly.entity_id
_entity_poly.type
_entity_poly.pdbx_seq_one_letter_code
_entity_poly.pdbx_strand_id
1 'polypeptide(L)'
;MKVGVKVTCLVVMSMLVASPMAVEGLSCHQVATYLVPCISYLIWGCWSSASVCCNGVGSLKTSAETPDDHRTACRCLINDVASIPGVDMDVADDLP
;
A
#
# COMPACT_ATOMS: atom_id res chain seq x y z
N MET A 1 -11.35 35.05 24.62
CA MET A 1 -11.71 33.62 24.60
C MET A 1 -11.69 33.11 23.15
N LYS A 2 -10.52 32.94 22.52
CA LYS A 2 -10.45 32.42 21.13
C LYS A 2 -9.08 31.84 20.73
N VAL A 3 -8.13 31.81 21.68
CA VAL A 3 -6.81 31.20 21.52
C VAL A 3 -6.78 29.77 22.05
N GLY A 4 -7.50 29.47 23.16
CA GLY A 4 -7.57 28.13 23.73
C GLY A 4 -8.16 27.08 22.79
N VAL A 5 -9.29 27.36 22.12
CA VAL A 5 -9.94 26.41 21.19
C VAL A 5 -9.07 26.05 19.99
N LYS A 6 -8.33 27.03 19.43
CA LYS A 6 -7.47 26.77 18.25
C LYS A 6 -6.25 25.95 18.60
N VAL A 7 -5.66 26.16 19.78
CA VAL A 7 -4.51 25.39 20.24
C VAL A 7 -4.94 23.98 20.63
N THR A 8 -6.08 23.81 21.34
CA THR A 8 -6.59 22.47 21.66
C THR A 8 -6.95 21.66 20.41
N CYS A 9 -7.59 22.27 19.39
CA CYS A 9 -7.87 21.59 18.12
C CYS A 9 -6.59 21.15 17.38
N LEU A 10 -5.57 22.01 17.32
CA LEU A 10 -4.30 21.67 16.66
C LEU A 10 -3.54 20.57 17.43
N VAL A 11 -3.55 20.62 18.76
CA VAL A 11 -2.87 19.63 19.61
C VAL A 11 -3.55 18.26 19.52
N VAL A 12 -4.89 18.20 19.46
CA VAL A 12 -5.64 16.94 19.26
C VAL A 12 -5.37 16.35 17.87
N MET A 13 -5.26 17.19 16.82
CA MET A 13 -4.89 16.72 15.48
C MET A 13 -3.45 16.21 15.42
N SER A 14 -2.52 16.80 16.17
CA SER A 14 -1.14 16.28 16.26
C SER A 14 -1.02 15.02 17.12
N MET A 15 -1.94 14.78 18.07
CA MET A 15 -1.97 13.54 18.86
C MET A 15 -2.59 12.36 18.10
N LEU A 16 -3.37 12.59 17.02
CA LEU A 16 -3.72 11.52 16.07
C LEU A 16 -2.50 11.02 15.26
N VAL A 17 -1.37 11.73 15.32
CA VAL A 17 -0.07 11.34 14.72
C VAL A 17 0.88 10.81 15.81
N ALA A 18 0.35 10.24 16.89
CA ALA A 18 1.15 9.66 17.96
C ALA A 18 0.54 8.34 18.45
N SER A 19 0.33 7.41 17.53
CA SER A 19 0.22 5.99 17.88
C SER A 19 1.40 5.25 17.30
N PRO A 20 2.49 4.99 18.05
CA PRO A 20 3.23 3.76 17.84
C PRO A 20 2.36 2.65 18.43
N MET A 21 1.25 2.32 17.76
CA MET A 21 0.68 1.00 17.99
C MET A 21 1.74 0.04 17.49
N ALA A 22 2.37 -0.68 18.40
CA ALA A 22 3.12 -1.89 18.10
C ALA A 22 2.11 -2.95 17.62
N VAL A 23 1.51 -2.70 16.47
CA VAL A 23 1.02 -3.72 15.57
C VAL A 23 2.21 -4.00 14.66
N GLU A 24 2.47 -5.26 14.35
CA GLU A 24 3.36 -5.58 13.24
C GLU A 24 2.66 -5.06 11.97
N GLY A 25 2.86 -3.78 11.68
CA GLY A 25 2.23 -3.10 10.55
C GLY A 25 2.65 -3.77 9.25
N LEU A 26 1.81 -3.63 8.23
CA LEU A 26 2.06 -4.18 6.91
C LEU A 26 3.47 -3.81 6.44
N SER A 27 4.30 -4.81 6.14
CA SER A 27 5.69 -4.58 5.70
C SER A 27 5.84 -4.67 4.18
N CYS A 28 6.84 -3.99 3.61
CA CYS A 28 7.11 -4.10 2.16
C CYS A 28 7.41 -5.53 1.72
N HIS A 29 8.00 -6.34 2.59
CA HIS A 29 8.22 -7.76 2.30
C HIS A 29 6.90 -8.54 2.16
N GLN A 30 5.91 -8.25 3.02
CA GLN A 30 4.58 -8.83 2.90
C GLN A 30 3.88 -8.35 1.62
N VAL A 31 3.93 -7.05 1.32
CA VAL A 31 3.38 -6.47 0.07
C VAL A 31 3.97 -7.18 -1.15
N ALA A 32 5.29 -7.32 -1.22
CA ALA A 32 5.97 -8.01 -2.30
C ALA A 32 5.50 -9.48 -2.39
N THR A 33 5.38 -10.18 -1.26
CA THR A 33 4.92 -11.58 -1.23
C THR A 33 3.51 -11.75 -1.81
N TYR A 34 2.58 -10.83 -1.52
CA TYR A 34 1.25 -10.84 -2.11
C TYR A 34 1.25 -10.62 -3.63
N LEU A 35 2.27 -9.95 -4.16
CA LEU A 35 2.33 -9.50 -5.56
C LEU A 35 3.31 -10.26 -6.45
N VAL A 36 4.16 -11.13 -5.87
CA VAL A 36 4.97 -12.11 -6.63
C VAL A 36 4.19 -12.78 -7.78
N PRO A 37 2.95 -13.29 -7.61
CA PRO A 37 2.23 -13.90 -8.72
C PRO A 37 1.88 -12.92 -9.86
N CYS A 38 1.78 -11.62 -9.58
CA CYS A 38 1.48 -10.59 -10.57
C CYS A 38 2.63 -10.35 -11.54
N ILE A 39 3.88 -10.59 -11.13
CA ILE A 39 5.07 -10.42 -11.99
C ILE A 39 4.92 -11.26 -13.28
N SER A 40 4.44 -12.49 -13.15
CA SER A 40 4.24 -13.41 -14.29
C SER A 40 3.21 -12.88 -15.29
N TYR A 41 2.16 -12.24 -14.79
CA TYR A 41 1.13 -11.60 -15.60
C TYR A 41 1.67 -10.34 -16.27
N LEU A 42 2.33 -9.47 -15.50
CA LEU A 42 2.87 -8.18 -15.97
C LEU A 42 3.98 -8.35 -17.02
N ILE A 43 4.84 -9.35 -16.87
CA ILE A 43 5.98 -9.57 -17.79
C ILE A 43 5.58 -10.42 -19.01
N TRP A 44 4.83 -11.51 -18.79
CA TRP A 44 4.61 -12.53 -19.82
C TRP A 44 3.18 -12.57 -20.37
N GLY A 45 2.29 -11.68 -19.89
CA GLY A 45 0.89 -11.64 -20.32
C GLY A 45 0.12 -12.93 -20.00
N CYS A 46 0.59 -13.73 -19.05
CA CYS A 46 0.02 -15.05 -18.78
C CYS A 46 -1.33 -14.91 -18.07
N TRP A 47 -2.41 -15.11 -18.82
CA TRP A 47 -3.78 -15.00 -18.30
C TRP A 47 -4.08 -15.99 -17.17
N SER A 48 -3.42 -17.16 -17.16
CA SER A 48 -3.55 -18.15 -16.09
C SER A 48 -3.10 -17.62 -14.73
N SER A 49 -2.11 -16.71 -14.71
CA SER A 49 -1.65 -16.04 -13.48
C SER A 49 -2.49 -14.86 -13.02
N ALA A 50 -3.43 -14.37 -13.85
CA ALA A 50 -4.26 -13.21 -13.52
C ALA A 50 -5.16 -13.49 -12.30
N SER A 51 -5.77 -14.68 -12.22
CA SER A 51 -6.60 -15.06 -11.07
C SER A 51 -5.81 -15.15 -9.77
N VAL A 52 -4.57 -15.67 -9.83
CA VAL A 52 -3.67 -15.77 -8.67
C VAL A 52 -3.18 -14.38 -8.24
N CYS A 53 -2.84 -13.52 -9.19
CA CYS A 53 -2.49 -12.14 -8.93
C CYS A 53 -3.65 -11.38 -8.25
N CYS A 54 -4.86 -11.45 -8.79
CA CYS A 54 -6.03 -10.81 -8.19
C CYS A 54 -6.33 -11.34 -6.77
N ASN A 55 -6.11 -12.62 -6.52
CA ASN A 55 -6.24 -13.17 -5.17
C ASN A 55 -5.21 -12.58 -4.20
N GLY A 56 -3.95 -12.48 -4.63
CA GLY A 56 -2.88 -11.83 -3.86
C GLY A 56 -3.19 -10.36 -3.56
N VAL A 57 -3.64 -9.60 -4.55
CA VAL A 57 -4.12 -8.21 -4.37
C VAL A 57 -5.28 -8.14 -3.38
N GLY A 58 -6.23 -9.08 -3.44
CA GLY A 58 -7.33 -9.19 -2.49
C GLY A 58 -6.87 -9.46 -1.05
N SER A 59 -5.87 -10.32 -0.87
CA SER A 59 -5.24 -10.56 0.43
C SER A 59 -4.52 -9.33 0.96
N LEU A 60 -3.73 -8.64 0.12
CA LEU A 60 -3.09 -7.38 0.47
C LEU A 60 -4.11 -6.33 0.91
N LYS A 61 -5.23 -6.19 0.20
CA LYS A 61 -6.33 -5.29 0.56
C LYS A 61 -6.95 -5.65 1.91
N THR A 62 -7.07 -6.93 2.23
CA THR A 62 -7.62 -7.40 3.51
C THR A 62 -6.62 -7.20 4.66
N SER A 63 -5.31 -7.24 4.38
CA SER A 63 -4.26 -6.97 5.36
C SER A 63 -3.99 -5.48 5.57
N ALA A 64 -4.27 -4.65 4.57
CA ALA A 64 -4.17 -3.20 4.68
C ALA A 64 -5.49 -2.62 5.21
N GLU A 65 -5.77 -2.80 6.50
CA GLU A 65 -7.06 -2.37 7.10
C GLU A 65 -7.04 -0.90 7.55
N THR A 66 -5.85 -0.34 7.78
CA THR A 66 -5.70 1.02 8.33
C THR A 66 -5.14 1.99 7.29
N PRO A 67 -5.42 3.30 7.40
CA PRO A 67 -4.82 4.30 6.51
C PRO A 67 -3.28 4.34 6.57
N ASP A 68 -2.67 3.81 7.63
CA ASP A 68 -1.21 3.70 7.72
C ASP A 68 -0.69 2.52 6.87
N ASP A 69 -1.36 1.37 6.92
CA ASP A 69 -1.04 0.21 6.08
C ASP A 69 -1.22 0.55 4.60
N HIS A 70 -2.25 1.32 4.24
CA HIS A 70 -2.44 1.79 2.87
C HIS A 70 -1.26 2.67 2.39
N ARG A 71 -0.81 3.62 3.21
CA ARG A 71 0.34 4.47 2.88
C ARG A 71 1.61 3.64 2.74
N THR A 72 1.79 2.66 3.64
CA THR A 72 2.93 1.76 3.59
C THR A 72 2.88 0.91 2.33
N ALA A 73 1.76 0.29 2.00
CA ALA A 73 1.53 -0.46 0.77
C ALA A 73 1.88 0.40 -0.45
N CYS A 74 1.29 1.59 -0.61
CA CYS A 74 1.59 2.48 -1.73
C CYS A 74 3.09 2.78 -1.86
N ARG A 75 3.77 3.10 -0.75
CA ARG A 75 5.21 3.39 -0.78
C ARG A 75 6.03 2.17 -1.21
N CYS A 76 5.66 0.98 -0.73
CA CYS A 76 6.32 -0.26 -1.12
C CYS A 76 6.12 -0.53 -2.62
N LEU A 77 4.88 -0.43 -3.11
CA LEU A 77 4.53 -0.62 -4.52
C LEU A 77 5.35 0.28 -5.46
N ILE A 78 5.45 1.57 -5.14
CA ILE A 78 6.25 2.51 -5.93
C ILE A 78 7.72 2.07 -6.01
N ASN A 79 8.27 1.57 -4.90
CA ASN A 79 9.66 1.14 -4.82
C ASN A 79 9.90 -0.18 -5.59
N ASP A 80 8.99 -1.14 -5.44
CA ASP A 80 9.01 -2.42 -6.14
C ASP A 80 8.87 -2.22 -7.65
N VAL A 81 7.88 -1.45 -8.10
CA VAL A 81 7.64 -1.14 -9.52
C VAL A 81 8.84 -0.40 -10.12
N ALA A 82 9.43 0.56 -9.42
CA ALA A 82 10.66 1.23 -9.87
C ALA A 82 11.88 0.27 -10.01
N SER A 83 11.84 -0.89 -9.34
CA SER A 83 12.88 -1.91 -9.40
C SER A 83 12.67 -2.93 -10.53
N ILE A 84 11.51 -2.92 -11.21
CA ILE A 84 11.18 -3.84 -12.30
C ILE A 84 11.47 -3.15 -13.64
N PRO A 85 12.55 -3.52 -14.36
CA PRO A 85 12.83 -2.96 -15.68
C PRO A 85 11.75 -3.37 -16.69
N GLY A 86 11.15 -2.40 -17.36
CA GLY A 86 10.13 -2.62 -18.40
C GLY A 86 8.68 -2.51 -17.93
N VAL A 87 8.44 -2.11 -16.68
CA VAL A 87 7.08 -1.77 -16.23
C VAL A 87 6.70 -0.40 -16.80
N ASP A 88 5.56 -0.36 -17.48
CA ASP A 88 5.04 0.87 -18.04
C ASP A 88 4.11 1.54 -17.01
N MET A 89 4.47 2.75 -16.58
CA MET A 89 3.76 3.47 -15.53
C MET A 89 2.39 3.97 -16.01
N ASP A 90 2.17 4.11 -17.32
CA ASP A 90 0.88 4.46 -17.92
C ASP A 90 -0.09 3.26 -17.82
N VAL A 91 0.44 2.04 -18.04
CA VAL A 91 -0.33 0.80 -17.80
C VAL A 91 -0.61 0.59 -16.32
N ALA A 92 0.29 1.00 -15.43
CA ALA A 92 0.07 0.93 -13.98
C ALA A 92 -1.05 1.87 -13.49
N ASP A 93 -1.33 2.97 -14.20
CA ASP A 93 -2.42 3.91 -13.89
C ASP A 93 -3.81 3.32 -14.19
N ASP A 94 -3.89 2.36 -15.13
CA ASP A 94 -5.14 1.66 -15.49
C ASP A 94 -5.49 0.53 -14.51
N LEU A 95 -4.59 0.17 -13.59
CA LEU A 95 -4.86 -0.83 -12.55
C LEU A 95 -5.70 -0.23 -11.40
N PRO A 96 -6.75 -0.94 -10.93
CA PRO A 96 -7.70 -0.44 -9.92
C PRO A 96 -7.14 -0.30 -8.50
#